data_AF-A0A9W6GEK2-F1
#
_entry.id   AF-A0A9W6GEK2-F1
#
_cell.length_a   1.000
_cell.length_b   1.000
_cell.length_c   1.000
_cell.angle_alpha   90.00
_cell.angle_beta   90.00
_cell.angle_gamma   90.00
#
_symmetry.space_group_name_H-M   'P 1'
#
loop_
_entity.id
_entity.type
_entity.pdbx_description
1 polymer ?
#
loop_
_entity_poly.entity_id
_entity_poly.type
_entity_poly.pdbx_seq_one_letter_code
_entity_poly.pdbx_strand_id
1 'polypeptide(L)'
;MSIYNDINSKLDELYEKIRPDELSWLEDAKKTFLLFIKFEKLRDFITILECVTKELRNDPNKSQELREVQELLKELQKSEPDFLIENLKRAGYALAQNKELREAINKESLKILEQVRLGKKANVIGMLMRNFTIRNIKIPPELIEALKPKYEINLFRAFIYAFLSGFITTEE
;
A
#
# COMPACT_ATOMS: atom_id res chain seq x y z
N MET A 1 -5.60 -30.64 10.26
CA MET A 1 -6.44 -29.43 10.30
C MET A 1 -5.71 -28.36 9.50
N SER A 2 -6.40 -27.59 8.65
CA SER A 2 -5.76 -26.51 7.90
C SER A 2 -5.43 -25.35 8.85
N ILE A 3 -4.25 -24.73 8.74
CA ILE A 3 -3.87 -23.54 9.51
C ILE A 3 -4.94 -22.44 9.40
N TYR A 4 -5.60 -22.32 8.23
CA TYR A 4 -6.73 -21.42 8.02
C TYR A 4 -7.91 -21.72 8.96
N ASN A 5 -8.28 -22.98 9.13
CA ASN A 5 -9.39 -23.37 10.00
C ASN A 5 -9.06 -23.11 11.48
N ASP A 6 -7.81 -23.36 11.88
CA ASP A 6 -7.36 -23.16 13.26
C ASP A 6 -7.34 -21.66 13.61
N ILE A 7 -6.87 -20.80 12.69
CA ILE A 7 -6.89 -19.34 12.87
C ILE A 7 -8.33 -18.84 12.97
N ASN A 8 -9.23 -19.25 12.07
CA ASN A 8 -10.63 -18.80 12.12
C ASN A 8 -11.33 -19.26 13.41
N SER A 9 -11.16 -20.52 13.79
CA SER A 9 -11.72 -21.04 15.04
C SER A 9 -11.24 -20.24 16.26
N LYS A 10 -9.97 -19.82 16.29
CA LYS A 10 -9.42 -19.00 17.38
C LYS A 10 -9.94 -17.56 17.37
N LEU A 11 -10.20 -17.00 16.19
CA LEU A 11 -10.83 -15.69 16.06
C LEU A 11 -12.31 -15.72 16.47
N ASP A 12 -13.04 -16.77 16.10
CA ASP A 12 -14.42 -16.98 16.51
C ASP A 12 -14.53 -17.14 18.03
N GLU A 13 -13.66 -17.96 18.64
CA GLU A 13 -13.55 -18.10 20.10
C GLU A 13 -13.30 -16.75 20.81
N LEU A 14 -12.48 -15.87 20.23
CA LEU A 14 -12.23 -14.54 20.78
C LEU A 14 -13.47 -13.65 20.62
N TYR A 15 -14.11 -13.68 19.45
CA TYR A 15 -15.30 -12.90 19.16
C TYR A 15 -16.45 -13.22 20.13
N GLU A 16 -16.69 -14.50 20.41
CA GLU A 16 -17.74 -14.94 21.34
C GLU A 16 -17.51 -14.47 22.80
N LYS A 17 -16.25 -14.21 23.17
CA LYS A 17 -15.86 -13.71 24.50
C LYS A 17 -16.02 -12.21 24.65
N ILE A 18 -16.16 -11.44 23.57
CA ILE A 18 -16.28 -9.99 23.61
C ILE A 18 -17.65 -9.62 24.16
N ARG A 19 -17.68 -9.09 25.39
CA ARG A 19 -18.88 -8.57 26.03
C ARG A 19 -18.62 -7.25 26.75
N PRO A 20 -19.58 -6.31 26.81
CA PRO A 20 -19.36 -4.98 27.39
C PRO A 20 -19.32 -4.99 28.92
N ASP A 21 -19.84 -6.04 29.56
CA ASP A 21 -19.94 -6.25 31.00
C ASP A 21 -18.69 -6.91 31.62
N GLU A 22 -17.82 -7.52 30.81
CA GLU A 22 -16.59 -8.17 31.26
C GLU A 22 -15.40 -7.76 30.38
N LEU A 23 -14.22 -7.49 30.96
CA LEU A 23 -13.03 -7.04 30.21
C LEU A 23 -11.89 -8.07 30.15
N SER A 24 -12.13 -9.33 30.55
CA SER A 24 -11.12 -10.40 30.55
C SER A 24 -10.56 -10.70 29.15
N TRP A 25 -11.36 -10.49 28.11
CA TRP A 25 -10.96 -10.62 26.70
C TRP A 25 -10.07 -9.48 26.19
N LEU A 26 -10.00 -8.34 26.88
CA LEU A 26 -9.36 -7.13 26.36
C LEU A 26 -7.88 -7.32 26.07
N GLU A 27 -7.16 -8.06 26.92
CA GLU A 27 -5.73 -8.32 26.75
C GLU A 27 -5.46 -9.28 25.59
N ASP A 28 -6.27 -10.33 25.46
CA ASP A 28 -6.18 -11.28 24.35
C ASP A 28 -6.52 -10.59 23.02
N ALA A 29 -7.54 -9.71 23.01
CA ALA A 29 -7.87 -8.89 21.86
C ALA A 29 -6.74 -7.92 21.53
N LYS A 30 -6.17 -7.20 22.50
CA LYS A 30 -5.01 -6.32 22.27
C LYS A 30 -3.82 -7.06 21.67
N LYS A 31 -3.44 -8.20 22.24
CA LYS A 31 -2.34 -9.03 21.71
C LYS A 31 -2.64 -9.52 20.30
N THR A 32 -3.87 -9.97 20.07
CA THR A 32 -4.33 -10.42 18.75
C THR A 32 -4.28 -9.28 17.74
N PHE A 33 -4.79 -8.09 18.09
CA PHE A 33 -4.69 -6.89 17.26
C PHE A 33 -3.23 -6.49 17.00
N LEU A 34 -2.35 -6.59 17.98
CA LEU A 34 -0.93 -6.30 17.79
C LEU A 34 -0.26 -7.24 16.78
N LEU A 35 -0.72 -8.50 16.64
CA LEU A 35 -0.23 -9.40 15.59
C LEU A 35 -0.57 -8.88 14.19
N PHE A 36 -1.72 -8.23 14.02
CA PHE A 36 -2.16 -7.64 12.76
C PHE A 36 -1.61 -6.22 12.54
N ILE A 37 -1.45 -5.43 13.60
CA ILE A 37 -1.04 -4.02 13.54
C ILE A 37 0.48 -3.86 13.45
N LYS A 38 1.27 -4.74 14.07
CA LYS A 38 2.73 -4.55 14.07
C LYS A 38 3.39 -4.86 12.73
N PHE A 39 2.70 -5.51 11.80
CA PHE A 39 3.21 -5.92 10.48
C PHE A 39 4.53 -6.74 10.49
N GLU A 40 5.18 -6.95 11.64
CA GLU A 40 6.43 -7.72 11.77
C GLU A 40 6.28 -9.14 11.22
N LYS A 41 5.21 -9.83 11.61
CA LYS A 41 4.92 -11.17 11.09
C LYS A 41 4.55 -11.17 9.61
N LEU A 42 3.92 -10.09 9.10
CA LEU A 42 3.58 -9.98 7.69
C LEU A 42 4.83 -9.73 6.85
N ARG A 43 5.74 -8.88 7.31
CA ARG A 43 7.04 -8.62 6.69
C ARG A 43 7.92 -9.86 6.65
N ASP A 44 7.97 -10.62 7.74
CA ASP A 44 8.69 -11.89 7.79
C ASP A 44 8.07 -12.89 6.79
N PHE A 45 6.74 -12.95 6.73
CA PHE A 45 6.02 -13.80 5.79
C PHE A 45 6.29 -13.40 4.33
N ILE A 46 6.28 -12.10 4.01
CA ILE A 46 6.64 -11.58 2.68
C ILE A 46 8.09 -11.95 2.34
N THR A 47 9.02 -11.77 3.27
CA THR A 47 10.44 -12.09 3.07
C THR A 47 10.64 -13.57 2.75
N ILE A 48 9.95 -14.46 3.46
CA ILE A 48 9.98 -15.91 3.19
C ILE A 48 9.43 -16.20 1.79
N LEU A 49 8.31 -15.60 1.40
CA LEU A 49 7.74 -15.78 0.06
C LEU A 49 8.64 -15.23 -1.05
N GLU A 50 9.37 -14.15 -0.80
CA GLU A 50 10.40 -13.65 -1.73
C GLU A 50 11.54 -14.64 -1.90
N CYS A 51 12.00 -15.28 -0.82
CA CYS A 51 13.00 -16.35 -0.86
C CYS A 51 12.48 -17.54 -1.68
N VAL A 52 11.26 -18.01 -1.41
CA VAL A 52 10.62 -19.08 -2.18
C VAL A 52 10.53 -18.71 -3.67
N THR A 53 10.13 -17.47 -3.98
CA THR A 53 10.07 -16.98 -5.37
C THR A 53 11.43 -17.04 -6.07
N LYS A 54 12.52 -16.68 -5.37
CA LYS A 54 13.89 -16.74 -5.91
C LYS A 54 14.32 -18.18 -6.18
N GLU A 55 14.00 -19.12 -5.29
CA GLU A 55 14.30 -20.54 -5.50
C GLU A 55 13.52 -21.12 -6.68
N LEU A 56 12.23 -20.82 -6.77
CA LEU A 56 11.36 -21.28 -7.86
C LEU A 56 11.79 -20.72 -9.23
N ARG A 57 12.37 -19.52 -9.30
CA ARG A 57 12.91 -18.97 -10.56
C ARG A 57 14.06 -19.77 -11.13
N ASN A 58 14.81 -20.48 -10.28
CA ASN A 58 15.94 -21.29 -10.71
C ASN A 58 15.51 -22.68 -11.22
N ASP A 59 14.24 -23.05 -11.07
CA ASP A 59 13.68 -24.33 -11.52
C ASP A 59 12.65 -24.11 -12.65
N PRO A 60 13.01 -24.36 -13.92
CA PRO A 60 12.13 -24.13 -15.06
C PRO A 60 10.88 -25.02 -15.05
N ASN A 61 10.87 -26.11 -14.28
CA ASN A 61 9.71 -27.00 -14.18
C ASN A 61 8.61 -26.47 -13.25
N LYS A 62 8.88 -25.41 -12.46
CA LYS A 62 7.94 -24.84 -11.47
C LYS A 62 7.37 -23.49 -11.88
N SER A 63 7.20 -23.28 -13.19
CA SER A 63 6.72 -22.01 -13.74
C SER A 63 5.30 -21.65 -13.28
N GLN A 64 4.45 -22.64 -13.01
CA GLN A 64 3.09 -22.43 -12.53
C GLN A 64 3.06 -22.02 -11.06
N GLU A 65 3.78 -22.73 -10.19
CA GLU A 65 3.90 -22.43 -8.76
C GLU A 65 4.58 -21.07 -8.55
N LEU A 66 5.57 -20.75 -9.38
CA LEU A 66 6.21 -19.43 -9.38
C LEU A 66 5.18 -18.32 -9.64
N ARG A 67 4.25 -18.53 -10.58
CA ARG A 67 3.21 -17.55 -10.90
C ARG A 67 2.23 -17.37 -9.73
N GLU A 68 1.78 -18.46 -9.13
CA GLU A 68 0.85 -18.43 -7.99
C GLU A 68 1.44 -17.72 -6.78
N VAL A 69 2.70 -18.04 -6.42
CA VAL A 69 3.41 -17.38 -5.32
C VAL A 69 3.63 -15.89 -5.61
N GLN A 70 3.93 -15.53 -6.86
CA GLN A 70 4.08 -14.12 -7.27
C GLN A 70 2.77 -13.34 -7.21
N GLU A 71 1.64 -13.96 -7.55
CA GLU A 71 0.32 -13.33 -7.43
C GLU A 71 -0.02 -13.08 -5.95
N LEU A 72 0.19 -14.07 -5.08
CA LEU A 72 0.00 -13.93 -3.63
C LEU A 72 0.92 -12.85 -3.03
N LEU A 73 2.20 -12.83 -3.42
CA LEU A 73 3.16 -11.81 -2.98
C LEU A 73 2.69 -10.41 -3.37
N LYS A 74 2.19 -10.23 -4.60
CA LYS A 74 1.65 -8.95 -5.08
C LYS A 74 0.45 -8.50 -4.25
N GLU A 75 -0.43 -9.42 -3.87
CA GLU A 75 -1.60 -9.07 -3.04
C GLU A 75 -1.18 -8.65 -1.63
N LEU A 76 -0.24 -9.37 -1.02
CA LEU A 76 0.28 -9.05 0.31
C LEU A 76 1.02 -7.70 0.31
N GLN A 77 1.87 -7.46 -0.69
CA GLN A 77 2.60 -6.20 -0.81
C GLN A 77 1.68 -5.00 -1.10
N LYS A 78 0.51 -5.19 -1.72
CA LYS A 78 -0.50 -4.11 -1.85
C LYS A 78 -1.10 -3.69 -0.50
N SER A 79 -1.11 -4.59 0.47
CA SER A 79 -1.71 -4.33 1.79
C SER A 79 -0.79 -3.53 2.73
N GLU A 80 0.51 -3.54 2.45
CA GLU A 80 1.55 -2.90 3.26
C GLU A 80 1.81 -1.45 2.82
N PRO A 81 1.70 -0.47 3.74
CA PRO A 81 1.97 0.94 3.42
C PRO A 81 3.38 1.20 2.86
N ASP A 82 4.41 0.51 3.36
CA ASP A 82 5.79 0.72 2.94
C ASP A 82 6.03 0.28 1.49
N PHE A 83 5.45 -0.85 1.09
CA PHE A 83 5.49 -1.31 -0.29
C PHE A 83 4.70 -0.37 -1.21
N LEU A 84 3.56 0.15 -0.75
CA LEU A 84 2.81 1.15 -1.50
C LEU A 84 3.61 2.44 -1.70
N ILE A 85 4.35 2.91 -0.69
CA ILE A 85 5.26 4.07 -0.80
C ILE A 85 6.29 3.85 -1.91
N GLU A 86 6.99 2.71 -1.91
CA GLU A 86 8.01 2.40 -2.91
C GLU A 86 7.41 2.28 -4.31
N ASN A 87 6.26 1.61 -4.44
CA ASN A 87 5.56 1.46 -5.71
C ASN A 87 5.05 2.80 -6.26
N LEU A 88 4.55 3.69 -5.40
CA LEU A 88 4.16 5.05 -5.76
C LEU A 88 5.35 5.87 -6.27
N LYS A 89 6.52 5.71 -5.64
CA LYS A 89 7.75 6.36 -6.06
C LYS A 89 8.10 5.96 -7.50
N ARG A 90 8.12 4.64 -7.78
CA ARG A 90 8.38 4.09 -9.11
C ARG A 90 7.34 4.54 -10.14
N ALA A 91 6.06 4.51 -9.77
CA ALA A 91 4.97 4.98 -10.64
C ALA A 91 5.12 6.46 -10.98
N GLY A 92 5.47 7.30 -10.00
CA GLY A 92 5.77 8.72 -10.20
C GLY A 92 6.91 8.94 -11.19
N TYR A 93 8.05 8.26 -11.01
CA TYR A 93 9.19 8.36 -11.92
C TYR A 93 8.87 7.92 -13.34
N ALA A 94 8.13 6.82 -13.50
CA ALA A 94 7.72 6.33 -14.81
C ALA A 94 6.79 7.31 -15.53
N LEU A 95 5.84 7.91 -14.81
CA LEU A 95 4.92 8.91 -15.34
C LEU A 95 5.59 10.25 -15.63
N ALA A 96 6.61 10.63 -14.87
CA ALA A 96 7.39 11.83 -15.11
C ALA A 96 8.18 11.79 -16.43
N GLN A 97 8.34 10.60 -17.05
CA GLN A 97 8.88 10.50 -18.42
C GLN A 97 7.92 11.11 -19.46
N ASN A 98 6.63 11.21 -19.16
CA ASN A 98 5.69 11.97 -19.98
C ASN A 98 5.88 13.47 -19.72
N LYS A 99 6.46 14.18 -20.70
CA LYS A 99 6.78 15.61 -20.60
C LYS A 99 5.57 16.49 -20.25
N GLU A 100 4.43 16.27 -20.90
CA GLU A 100 3.22 17.07 -20.70
C GLU A 100 2.64 16.92 -19.29
N LEU A 101 2.63 15.69 -18.77
CA LEU A 101 2.19 15.42 -17.40
C LEU A 101 3.19 15.98 -16.38
N ARG A 102 4.49 15.81 -16.64
CA ARG A 102 5.56 16.32 -15.79
C ARG A 102 5.49 17.82 -15.62
N GLU A 103 5.40 18.58 -16.71
CA GLU A 103 5.32 20.04 -16.66
C GLU A 103 4.08 20.51 -15.91
N ALA A 104 2.95 19.84 -16.10
CA ALA A 104 1.70 20.17 -15.42
C ALA A 104 1.74 19.94 -13.92
N ILE A 105 2.23 18.77 -13.50
CA ILE A 105 2.39 18.42 -12.09
C ILE A 105 3.44 19.33 -11.46
N ASN A 106 4.57 19.61 -12.12
CA ASN A 106 5.59 20.51 -11.60
C ASN A 106 5.07 21.94 -11.40
N LYS A 107 4.26 22.46 -12.32
CA LYS A 107 3.65 23.79 -12.20
C LYS A 107 2.73 23.93 -10.99
N GLU A 108 2.04 22.87 -10.60
CA GLU A 108 1.16 22.88 -9.42
C GLU A 108 1.78 22.22 -8.18
N SER A 109 3.01 21.70 -8.26
CA SER A 109 3.64 20.82 -7.26
C SER A 109 3.66 21.43 -5.86
N LEU A 110 4.14 22.68 -5.73
CA LEU A 110 4.17 23.40 -4.46
C LEU A 110 2.77 23.54 -3.83
N LYS A 111 1.76 23.82 -4.65
CA LYS A 111 0.37 23.93 -4.20
C LYS A 111 -0.17 22.56 -3.78
N ILE A 112 0.13 21.49 -4.52
CA ILE A 112 -0.26 20.13 -4.13
C ILE A 112 0.39 19.78 -2.78
N LEU A 113 1.70 19.99 -2.63
CA LEU A 113 2.43 19.74 -1.38
C LEU A 113 1.87 20.53 -0.20
N GLU A 114 1.48 21.79 -0.42
CA GLU A 114 0.82 22.60 0.61
C GLU A 114 -0.51 21.97 1.04
N GLN A 115 -1.37 21.57 0.09
CA GLN A 115 -2.64 20.93 0.42
C GLN A 115 -2.44 19.58 1.13
N VAL A 116 -1.41 18.82 0.76
CA VAL A 116 -1.01 17.57 1.43
C VAL A 116 -0.60 17.85 2.88
N ARG A 117 0.26 18.85 3.10
CA ARG A 117 0.70 19.27 4.45
C ARG A 117 -0.48 19.69 5.32
N LEU A 118 -1.40 20.49 4.78
CA LEU A 118 -2.64 20.92 5.46
C LEU A 118 -3.66 19.78 5.65
N GLY A 119 -3.41 18.63 5.05
CA GLY A 119 -4.27 17.45 5.14
C GLY A 119 -5.59 17.56 4.39
N LYS A 120 -5.67 18.46 3.39
CA LYS A 120 -6.85 18.68 2.56
C LYS A 120 -6.96 17.60 1.48
N LYS A 121 -7.24 16.35 1.89
CA LYS A 121 -7.28 15.15 1.01
C LYS A 121 -8.12 15.35 -0.26
N ALA A 122 -9.34 15.85 -0.11
CA ALA A 122 -10.25 16.07 -1.25
C ALA A 122 -9.66 17.04 -2.29
N ASN A 123 -9.00 18.11 -1.85
CA ASN A 123 -8.35 19.07 -2.74
C ASN A 123 -7.19 18.42 -3.50
N VAL A 124 -6.35 17.67 -2.79
CA VAL A 124 -5.21 16.94 -3.41
C VAL A 124 -5.72 15.94 -4.45
N ILE A 125 -6.72 15.13 -4.10
CA ILE A 125 -7.37 14.18 -5.02
C ILE A 125 -7.88 14.91 -6.25
N GLY A 126 -8.65 15.99 -6.08
CA GLY A 126 -9.18 16.77 -7.20
C GLY A 126 -8.09 17.37 -8.10
N MET A 127 -7.00 17.87 -7.52
CA MET A 127 -5.86 18.38 -8.27
C MET A 127 -5.16 17.29 -9.08
N LEU A 128 -4.92 16.12 -8.49
CA LEU A 128 -4.32 14.98 -9.18
C LEU A 128 -5.23 14.47 -10.30
N MET A 129 -6.49 14.14 -9.99
CA MET A 129 -7.48 13.66 -10.95
C MET A 129 -7.56 14.56 -12.19
N ARG A 130 -7.67 15.88 -11.97
CA ARG A 130 -7.73 16.88 -13.04
C ARG A 130 -6.50 16.84 -13.95
N ASN A 131 -5.29 16.68 -13.39
CA ASN A 131 -4.06 16.61 -14.19
C ASN A 131 -4.04 15.39 -15.12
N PHE A 132 -4.50 14.24 -14.64
CA PHE A 132 -4.61 13.00 -15.42
C PHE A 132 -5.75 13.05 -16.45
N THR A 133 -6.94 13.48 -16.05
CA THR A 133 -8.13 13.52 -16.91
C THR A 133 -7.97 14.47 -18.09
N ILE A 134 -7.47 15.69 -17.87
CA ILE A 134 -7.26 16.67 -18.95
C ILE A 134 -6.32 16.12 -20.04
N ARG A 135 -5.34 15.29 -19.64
CA ARG A 135 -4.30 14.74 -20.52
C ARG A 135 -4.63 13.36 -21.06
N ASN A 136 -5.80 12.82 -20.72
CA ASN A 136 -6.21 11.46 -21.07
C ASN A 136 -5.18 10.38 -20.64
N ILE A 137 -4.54 10.57 -19.49
CA ILE A 137 -3.56 9.63 -18.93
C ILE A 137 -4.26 8.78 -17.87
N LYS A 138 -4.08 7.45 -17.95
CA LYS A 138 -4.60 6.53 -16.93
C LYS A 138 -3.88 6.77 -15.60
N ILE A 139 -4.68 6.82 -14.54
CA ILE A 139 -4.17 6.92 -13.17
C ILE A 139 -3.60 5.54 -12.78
N PRO A 140 -2.37 5.48 -12.24
CA PRO A 140 -1.78 4.20 -11.85
C PRO A 140 -2.56 3.60 -10.67
N PRO A 141 -2.75 2.27 -10.63
CA PRO A 141 -3.54 1.61 -9.59
C PRO A 141 -2.98 1.84 -8.18
N GLU A 142 -1.66 2.01 -8.06
CA GLU A 142 -0.98 2.37 -6.80
C GLU A 142 -1.49 3.71 -6.27
N LEU A 143 -1.64 4.70 -7.15
CA LEU A 143 -2.18 6.00 -6.76
C LEU A 143 -3.66 5.89 -6.38
N ILE A 144 -4.45 5.10 -7.12
CA ILE A 144 -5.85 4.86 -6.76
C ILE A 144 -5.97 4.26 -5.35
N GLU A 145 -5.12 3.27 -5.03
CA GLU A 145 -5.06 2.68 -3.69
C GLU A 145 -4.75 3.74 -2.63
N ALA A 146 -3.69 4.52 -2.85
CA ALA A 146 -3.22 5.56 -1.93
C ALA A 146 -4.26 6.65 -1.62
N LEU A 147 -5.19 6.90 -2.54
CA LEU A 147 -6.24 7.91 -2.39
C LEU A 147 -7.49 7.38 -1.63
N LYS A 148 -7.54 6.08 -1.28
CA LYS A 148 -8.68 5.51 -0.53
C LYS A 148 -8.81 6.13 0.87
N PRO A 149 -10.04 6.30 1.39
CA PRO A 149 -10.29 6.97 2.66
C PRO A 149 -9.78 6.18 3.89
N LYS A 150 -9.48 4.88 3.74
CA LYS A 150 -9.05 3.99 4.83
C LYS A 150 -7.72 4.37 5.49
N TYR A 151 -6.89 5.16 4.81
CA TYR A 151 -5.56 5.52 5.32
C TYR A 151 -5.61 6.75 6.21
N GLU A 152 -4.89 6.70 7.32
CA GLU A 152 -4.70 7.88 8.18
C GLU A 152 -3.98 9.02 7.46
N ILE A 153 -4.05 10.22 8.04
CA ILE A 153 -3.56 11.42 7.36
C ILE A 153 -2.04 11.40 7.11
N ASN A 154 -1.26 10.82 8.02
CA ASN A 154 0.19 10.75 7.88
C ASN A 154 0.62 9.77 6.79
N LEU A 155 -0.07 8.63 6.68
CA LEU A 155 0.14 7.69 5.57
C LEU A 155 -0.24 8.31 4.23
N PHE A 156 -1.40 8.98 4.17
CA PHE A 156 -1.78 9.73 2.98
C PHE A 156 -0.69 10.73 2.55
N ARG A 157 -0.15 11.51 3.49
CA ARG A 157 0.96 12.44 3.20
C ARG A 157 2.18 11.72 2.64
N ALA A 158 2.61 10.64 3.30
CA ALA A 158 3.75 9.85 2.85
C ALA A 158 3.55 9.31 1.43
N PHE A 159 2.37 8.78 1.12
CA PHE A 159 2.03 8.30 -0.22
C PHE A 159 2.12 9.40 -1.28
N ILE A 160 1.53 10.56 -1.03
CA ILE A 160 1.57 11.65 -2.01
C ILE A 160 2.99 12.21 -2.16
N TYR A 161 3.76 12.33 -1.08
CA TYR A 161 5.17 12.74 -1.17
C TYR A 161 6.01 11.74 -1.97
N ALA A 162 5.82 10.44 -1.73
CA ALA A 162 6.50 9.41 -2.50
C ALA A 162 6.16 9.50 -3.99
N PHE A 163 4.87 9.60 -4.32
CA PHE A 163 4.41 9.76 -5.70
C PHE A 163 4.97 11.01 -6.38
N LEU A 164 4.91 12.17 -5.72
CA LEU A 164 5.36 13.45 -6.27
C LEU A 164 6.88 13.54 -6.42
N SER A 165 7.65 12.79 -5.63
CA SER A 165 9.12 12.78 -5.72
C SER A 165 9.63 12.37 -7.09
N GLY A 166 8.86 11.61 -7.87
CA GLY A 166 9.20 11.26 -9.24
C GLY A 166 9.11 12.41 -10.24
N PHE A 167 8.33 13.45 -9.93
CA PHE A 167 8.12 14.63 -10.78
C PHE A 167 9.02 15.79 -10.38
N ILE A 168 9.24 15.94 -9.07
CA ILE A 168 10.07 16.98 -8.46
C ILE A 168 11.53 16.50 -8.44
N THR A 169 12.07 16.18 -9.61
CA THR A 169 13.52 16.17 -9.80
C THR A 169 13.93 17.60 -10.10
N THR A 170 14.68 18.23 -9.19
CA THR A 170 15.56 19.33 -9.54
C THR A 170 16.44 18.88 -10.69
N GLU A 171 16.39 19.60 -11.81
CA GLU A 171 17.52 19.61 -12.75
C GLU A 171 18.75 20.02 -11.91
N GLU A 172 19.67 19.09 -11.69
CA GLU A 172 21.08 19.41 -11.48
C GLU A 172 21.75 19.58 -12.85
#